data_AF-A0A316QL58-F1
#
_entry.id   AF-A0A316QL58-F1
#
_cell.length_a   1.000
_cell.length_b   1.000
_cell.length_c   1.000
_cell.angle_alpha   90.00
_cell.angle_beta   90.00
_cell.angle_gamma   90.00
#
_symmetry.space_group_name_H-M   'P 1'
#
loop_
_entity.id
_entity.type
_entity.pdbx_description
1 polymer ?
#
loop_
_entity_poly.entity_id
_entity_poly.type
_entity_poly.pdbx_seq_one_letter_code
_entity_poly.pdbx_strand_id
1 'polypeptide(L)'
;MITFAKRNLLVFFKDKSSVFFSLFAVFIIIGLYALFLGDMMAEQVAGLENGRFVMDSWISAGLIAITPVTSTMGALGAIIADKESKAEKDFRSSPIKNYQLVGGYLLSAIAVGFILSLIGLILCEIYIVAGGGELLGALALLKVTGLVALTSVASTCMMLFIVSF
;
A
#
# COMPACT_ATOMS: atom_id res chain seq x y z
N MET A 1 -7.56 9.94 -19.82
CA MET A 1 -7.49 9.55 -18.39
C MET A 1 -6.96 8.13 -18.26
N ILE A 2 -7.74 7.12 -18.67
CA ILE A 2 -7.37 5.70 -18.54
C ILE A 2 -6.04 5.38 -19.25
N THR A 3 -5.81 5.88 -20.46
CA THR A 3 -4.54 5.69 -21.19
C THR A 3 -3.34 6.25 -20.44
N PHE A 4 -3.50 7.40 -19.78
CA PHE A 4 -2.44 8.03 -19.00
C PHE A 4 -2.21 7.29 -17.68
N ALA A 5 -3.28 6.83 -17.02
CA ALA A 5 -3.19 5.94 -15.86
C ALA A 5 -2.44 4.64 -16.21
N LYS A 6 -2.72 4.05 -17.39
CA LYS A 6 -1.99 2.87 -17.88
C LYS A 6 -0.50 3.15 -18.07
N ARG A 7 -0.12 4.30 -18.64
CA ARG A 7 1.29 4.73 -18.74
C ARG A 7 1.93 4.73 -17.35
N ASN A 8 1.32 5.41 -16.39
CA ASN A 8 1.90 5.55 -15.04
C ASN A 8 2.01 4.21 -14.32
N LEU A 9 1.00 3.34 -14.45
CA LEU A 9 1.06 1.97 -13.95
C LEU A 9 2.24 1.20 -14.56
N LEU A 10 2.41 1.27 -15.88
CA LEU A 10 3.51 0.59 -16.57
C LEU A 10 4.87 1.14 -16.14
N VAL A 11 5.00 2.46 -15.95
CA VAL A 11 6.24 3.09 -15.47
C VAL A 11 6.56 2.58 -14.06
N PHE A 12 5.59 2.60 -13.15
CA PHE A 12 5.77 2.16 -11.77
C PHE A 12 6.15 0.66 -11.69
N PHE A 13 5.38 -0.22 -12.35
CA PHE A 13 5.65 -1.66 -12.30
C PHE A 13 6.93 -2.09 -13.05
N LYS A 14 7.40 -1.27 -14.00
CA LYS A 14 8.68 -1.51 -14.68
C LYS A 14 9.88 -1.14 -13.80
N ASP A 15 9.70 -0.18 -12.90
CA ASP A 15 10.70 0.14 -11.88
C ASP A 15 10.60 -0.83 -10.68
N LYS A 16 11.35 -1.92 -10.78
CA LYS A 16 11.44 -2.94 -9.72
C LYS A 16 11.90 -2.37 -8.38
N SER A 17 12.72 -1.32 -8.39
CA SER A 17 13.23 -0.68 -7.18
C SER A 17 12.09 0.01 -6.44
N SER A 18 11.33 0.85 -7.13
CA SER A 18 10.16 1.55 -6.57
C SER A 18 9.11 0.59 -6.02
N VAL A 19 8.83 -0.52 -6.72
CA VAL A 19 7.90 -1.56 -6.26
C VAL A 19 8.42 -2.22 -4.98
N PHE A 20 9.71 -2.62 -4.97
CA PHE A 20 10.32 -3.27 -3.80
C PHE A 20 10.33 -2.34 -2.57
N PHE A 21 10.78 -1.10 -2.74
CA PHE A 21 10.83 -0.13 -1.64
C PHE A 21 9.45 0.24 -1.10
N SER A 22 8.41 0.19 -1.94
CA SER A 22 7.02 0.40 -1.50
C SER A 22 6.53 -0.67 -0.51
N LEU A 23 7.05 -1.89 -0.62
CA LEU A 23 6.77 -3.01 0.29
C LEU A 23 7.87 -3.21 1.35
N PHE A 24 8.98 -2.47 1.29
CA PHE A 24 10.12 -2.68 2.19
C PHE A 24 9.76 -2.44 3.66
N ALA A 25 8.91 -1.44 3.92
CA ALA A 25 8.35 -1.20 5.25
C ALA A 25 7.56 -2.42 5.78
N VAL A 26 6.83 -3.11 4.90
CA VAL A 26 6.07 -4.32 5.24
C VAL A 26 7.01 -5.41 5.76
N PHE A 27 8.09 -5.66 5.02
CA PHE A 27 9.10 -6.65 5.42
C PHE A 27 9.80 -6.28 6.73
N ILE A 28 10.17 -5.01 6.92
CA ILE A 28 10.82 -4.55 8.16
C ILE A 28 9.91 -4.79 9.37
N ILE A 29 8.64 -4.41 9.28
CA ILE A 29 7.71 -4.53 10.41
C ILE A 29 7.46 -6.00 10.75
N ILE A 30 7.27 -6.87 9.75
CA ILE A 30 7.14 -8.32 9.99
C ILE A 30 8.41 -8.87 10.63
N GLY A 31 9.60 -8.48 10.15
CA GLY A 31 10.87 -8.93 10.71
C GLY A 31 11.08 -8.49 12.16
N LEU A 32 10.81 -7.21 12.47
CA LEU A 32 10.87 -6.70 13.84
C LEU A 32 9.85 -7.41 14.75
N TYR A 33 8.67 -7.71 14.22
CA TYR A 33 7.65 -8.41 14.97
C TYR A 33 8.08 -9.84 15.30
N ALA A 34 8.52 -10.60 14.30
CA ALA A 34 8.96 -11.97 14.47
C ALA A 34 10.19 -12.11 15.40
N LEU A 35 11.10 -11.15 15.41
CA LEU A 35 12.35 -11.23 16.17
C LEU A 35 12.26 -10.68 17.59
N PHE A 36 11.37 -9.71 17.86
CA PHE A 36 11.35 -8.99 19.13
C PHE A 36 9.95 -8.92 19.74
N LEU A 37 9.01 -8.31 19.02
CA LEU A 37 7.72 -7.97 19.61
C LEU A 37 6.84 -9.20 19.88
N GLY A 38 6.96 -10.28 19.09
CA GLY A 38 6.14 -11.48 19.28
C GLY A 38 6.26 -12.06 20.69
N ASP A 39 7.50 -12.20 21.18
CA ASP A 39 7.74 -12.77 22.50
C ASP A 39 7.51 -11.74 23.63
N MET A 40 7.90 -10.48 23.42
CA MET A 40 7.64 -9.40 24.40
C MET A 40 6.14 -9.16 24.63
N MET A 41 5.35 -9.20 23.56
CA MET A 41 3.91 -8.96 23.63
C MET A 41 3.15 -10.19 24.13
N ALA A 42 3.61 -11.40 23.79
CA ALA A 42 3.03 -12.62 24.35
C ALA A 42 3.14 -12.67 25.88
N GLU A 43 4.25 -12.16 26.44
CA GLU A 43 4.45 -12.08 27.89
C GLU A 43 3.48 -11.10 28.57
N GLN A 44 3.17 -9.97 27.93
CA GLN A 44 2.20 -8.99 28.43
C GLN A 44 0.74 -9.47 28.36
N VAL A 45 0.46 -10.44 27.48
CA VAL A 45 -0.89 -10.94 27.18
C VAL A 45 -1.05 -12.39 27.69
N ALA A 46 -0.13 -12.86 28.55
CA ALA A 46 -0.11 -14.24 29.07
C ALA A 46 -1.39 -14.66 29.83
N GLY A 47 -2.23 -13.72 30.25
CA GLY A 47 -3.53 -13.98 30.89
C GLY A 47 -4.71 -14.15 29.94
N LEU A 48 -4.53 -14.00 28.62
CA LEU A 48 -5.59 -14.12 27.61
C LEU A 48 -5.39 -15.39 26.77
N GLU A 49 -6.42 -16.23 26.69
CA GLU A 49 -6.47 -17.31 25.69
C GLU A 49 -6.30 -16.71 24.29
N ASN A 50 -5.41 -17.28 23.47
CA ASN A 50 -5.04 -16.78 22.14
C ASN A 50 -4.40 -15.38 22.09
N GLY A 51 -3.77 -14.91 23.17
CA GLY A 51 -3.07 -13.62 23.20
C GLY A 51 -2.09 -13.37 22.05
N ARG A 52 -1.38 -14.42 21.60
CA ARG A 52 -0.44 -14.33 20.47
C ARG A 52 -1.17 -14.07 19.14
N PHE A 53 -2.27 -14.77 18.86
CA PHE A 53 -3.08 -14.56 17.67
C PHE A 53 -3.72 -13.16 17.63
N VAL A 54 -4.17 -12.65 18.78
CA VAL A 54 -4.71 -11.28 18.89
C VAL A 54 -3.63 -10.25 18.55
N MET A 55 -2.40 -10.46 19.03
CA MET A 55 -1.28 -9.56 18.74
C MET A 55 -0.83 -9.63 17.28
N ASP A 56 -0.72 -10.84 16.73
CA ASP A 56 -0.40 -11.08 15.31
C ASP A 56 -1.42 -10.37 14.40
N SER A 57 -2.71 -10.51 14.74
CA SER A 57 -3.81 -9.84 14.05
C SER A 57 -3.74 -8.33 14.18
N TRP A 58 -3.45 -7.80 15.36
CA TRP A 58 -3.35 -6.34 15.58
C TRP A 58 -2.22 -5.71 14.76
N ILE A 59 -1.07 -6.37 14.70
CA ILE A 59 0.10 -5.87 13.94
C ILE A 59 -0.13 -6.00 12.45
N SER A 60 -0.73 -7.09 11.99
CA SER A 60 -1.15 -7.23 10.60
C SER A 60 -2.12 -6.13 10.18
N ALA A 61 -3.07 -5.75 11.04
CA ALA A 61 -4.01 -4.67 10.77
C ALA A 61 -3.30 -3.31 10.65
N GLY A 62 -2.35 -3.02 11.55
CA GLY A 62 -1.49 -1.83 11.46
C GLY A 62 -0.67 -1.80 10.17
N LEU A 63 -0.16 -2.96 9.75
CA LEU A 63 0.65 -3.10 8.53
C LEU A 63 -0.16 -2.86 7.26
N ILE A 64 -1.34 -3.46 7.18
CA ILE A 64 -2.27 -3.27 6.07
C ILE A 64 -2.76 -1.82 6.02
N ALA A 65 -2.90 -1.15 7.16
CA ALA A 65 -3.31 0.25 7.23
C ALA A 65 -2.24 1.24 6.75
N ILE A 66 -0.95 0.97 6.98
CA ILE A 66 0.15 1.87 6.56
C ILE A 66 0.60 1.64 5.11
N THR A 67 0.44 0.43 4.59
CA THR A 67 0.87 0.06 3.22
C THR A 67 0.31 0.97 2.11
N PRO A 68 -0.98 1.36 2.11
CA PRO A 68 -1.52 2.28 1.10
C PRO A 68 -0.84 3.66 1.11
N VAL A 69 -0.36 4.13 2.25
CA VAL A 69 0.31 5.44 2.35
C VAL A 69 1.66 5.41 1.62
N THR A 70 2.50 4.41 1.90
CA THR A 70 3.83 4.30 1.30
C THR A 70 3.77 3.94 -0.18
N SER A 71 2.86 3.04 -0.57
CA SER A 71 2.68 2.61 -1.96
C SER A 71 2.11 3.70 -2.86
N THR A 72 1.13 4.46 -2.38
CA THR A 72 0.59 5.60 -3.14
C THR A 72 1.61 6.72 -3.28
N MET A 73 2.46 6.95 -2.26
CA MET A 73 3.59 7.87 -2.37
C MET A 73 4.59 7.43 -3.45
N GLY A 74 4.95 6.14 -3.48
CA GLY A 74 5.81 5.57 -4.52
C GLY A 74 5.22 5.75 -5.93
N ALA A 75 3.92 5.52 -6.08
CA ALA A 75 3.22 5.72 -7.35
C ALA A 75 3.16 7.18 -7.79
N LEU A 76 2.91 8.10 -6.84
CA LEU A 76 2.89 9.54 -7.10
C LEU A 76 4.27 10.13 -7.36
N GLY A 77 5.35 9.37 -7.10
CA GLY A 77 6.70 9.69 -7.57
C GLY A 77 6.78 9.92 -9.08
N ALA A 78 5.86 9.35 -9.87
CA ALA A 78 5.73 9.65 -11.29
C ALA A 78 5.47 11.15 -11.58
N ILE A 79 4.75 11.86 -10.70
CA ILE A 79 4.53 13.30 -10.82
C ILE A 79 5.86 14.05 -10.67
N ILE A 80 6.68 13.64 -9.70
CA ILE A 80 7.99 14.24 -9.44
C ILE A 80 8.93 13.99 -10.62
N ALA A 81 8.98 12.76 -11.12
CA ALA A 81 9.78 12.39 -12.29
C ALA A 81 9.35 13.14 -13.56
N ASP A 82 8.05 13.34 -13.76
CA ASP A 82 7.52 14.10 -14.90
C ASP A 82 7.80 15.61 -14.78
N LYS A 83 7.86 16.16 -13.55
CA LYS A 83 8.33 17.53 -13.28
C LYS A 83 9.83 17.67 -13.53
N GLU A 84 10.64 16.73 -13.06
CA GLU A 84 12.11 16.73 -13.19
C GLU A 84 12.55 16.63 -14.66
N SER A 85 11.97 15.69 -15.40
CA SER A 85 12.24 15.48 -16.84
C SER A 85 11.65 16.57 -17.74
N LYS A 86 10.88 17.53 -17.18
CA LYS A 86 10.11 18.55 -17.89
C LYS A 86 9.06 18.00 -18.86
N ALA A 87 8.74 16.70 -18.81
CA ALA A 87 7.69 16.07 -19.62
C ALA A 87 6.31 16.70 -19.37
N GLU A 88 6.09 17.28 -18.19
CA GLU A 88 4.88 18.07 -17.90
C GLU A 88 4.63 19.17 -18.95
N LYS A 89 5.68 19.82 -19.47
CA LYS A 89 5.56 20.89 -20.49
C LYS A 89 5.02 20.35 -21.81
N ASP A 90 5.45 19.15 -22.19
CA ASP A 90 4.99 18.47 -23.40
C ASP A 90 3.55 18.00 -23.26
N PHE A 91 3.14 17.57 -22.07
CA PHE A 91 1.74 17.23 -21.79
C PHE A 91 0.82 18.44 -21.83
N ARG A 92 1.30 19.61 -21.40
CA ARG A 92 0.54 20.86 -21.42
C ARG A 92 0.44 21.51 -22.80
N SER A 93 1.39 21.24 -23.70
CA SER A 93 1.34 21.67 -25.10
C SER A 93 0.56 20.70 -26.00
N SER A 94 0.38 19.46 -25.55
CA SER A 94 -0.47 18.44 -26.17
C SER A 94 -1.97 18.74 -25.96
N PRO A 95 -2.88 18.22 -26.81
CA PRO A 95 -4.34 18.38 -26.65
C PRO A 95 -4.91 17.51 -25.51
N ILE A 96 -4.26 17.50 -24.34
CA ILE A 96 -4.65 16.75 -23.15
C ILE A 96 -5.18 17.75 -22.12
N LYS A 97 -6.40 17.53 -21.62
CA LYS A 97 -6.99 18.41 -20.61
C LYS A 97 -6.34 18.16 -19.24
N ASN A 98 -6.16 19.22 -18.43
CA ASN A 98 -5.54 19.12 -17.09
C ASN A 98 -6.23 18.08 -16.17
N TYR A 99 -7.55 18.03 -16.17
CA TYR A 99 -8.30 17.02 -15.40
C TYR A 99 -7.93 15.58 -15.81
N GLN A 100 -7.58 15.37 -17.08
CA GLN A 100 -7.20 14.06 -17.58
C GLN A 100 -5.81 13.59 -17.12
N LEU A 101 -4.91 14.53 -16.87
CA LEU A 101 -3.59 14.28 -16.29
C LEU A 101 -3.73 13.96 -14.80
N VAL A 102 -4.37 14.84 -14.05
CA VAL A 102 -4.56 14.68 -12.59
C VAL A 102 -5.32 13.40 -12.28
N GLY A 103 -6.45 13.15 -12.95
CA GLY A 103 -7.19 11.91 -12.73
C GLY A 103 -6.47 10.67 -13.26
N GLY A 104 -5.54 10.81 -14.19
CA GLY A 104 -4.66 9.72 -14.61
C GLY A 104 -3.67 9.33 -13.52
N TYR A 105 -3.01 10.30 -12.88
CA TYR A 105 -2.16 10.06 -11.71
C TYR A 105 -2.94 9.47 -10.52
N LEU A 106 -4.11 10.03 -10.24
CA LEU A 106 -5.00 9.56 -9.16
C LEU A 106 -5.38 8.09 -9.36
N LEU A 107 -5.89 7.74 -10.56
CA LEU A 107 -6.29 6.36 -10.85
C LEU A 107 -5.10 5.39 -10.80
N SER A 108 -3.93 5.79 -11.30
CA SER A 108 -2.74 4.94 -11.20
C SER A 108 -2.29 4.74 -9.75
N ALA A 109 -2.32 5.77 -8.92
CA ALA A 109 -1.91 5.68 -7.54
C ALA A 109 -2.88 4.84 -6.69
N ILE A 110 -4.20 4.99 -6.89
CA ILE A 110 -5.21 4.11 -6.27
C ILE A 110 -4.98 2.66 -6.68
N ALA A 111 -4.76 2.40 -7.98
CA ALA A 111 -4.53 1.04 -8.46
C ALA A 111 -3.24 0.43 -7.86
N VAL A 112 -2.14 1.17 -7.81
CA VAL A 112 -0.90 0.71 -7.17
C VAL A 112 -1.10 0.45 -5.68
N GLY A 113 -1.73 1.40 -4.97
CA GLY A 113 -1.97 1.26 -3.54
C GLY A 113 -2.82 0.04 -3.23
N PHE A 114 -3.90 -0.17 -3.99
CA PHE A 114 -4.74 -1.34 -3.84
C PHE A 114 -4.00 -2.65 -4.14
N ILE A 115 -3.26 -2.74 -5.25
CA ILE A 115 -2.53 -3.96 -5.63
C ILE A 115 -1.44 -4.30 -4.60
N LEU A 116 -0.66 -3.32 -4.16
CA LEU A 116 0.41 -3.54 -3.19
C LEU A 116 -0.13 -3.85 -1.79
N SER A 117 -1.25 -3.24 -1.39
CA SER A 117 -1.92 -3.60 -0.13
C SER A 117 -2.54 -4.98 -0.16
N LEU A 118 -3.04 -5.46 -1.32
CA LEU A 118 -3.45 -6.87 -1.46
C LEU A 118 -2.27 -7.82 -1.29
N ILE A 119 -1.11 -7.49 -1.84
CA ILE A 119 0.11 -8.28 -1.64
C ILE A 119 0.51 -8.25 -0.15
N GLY A 120 0.45 -7.08 0.50
CA GLY A 120 0.68 -6.95 1.94
C GLY A 120 -0.28 -7.79 2.78
N LEU A 121 -1.57 -7.83 2.41
CA LEU A 121 -2.58 -8.68 3.05
C LEU A 121 -2.23 -10.16 2.92
N ILE A 122 -1.84 -10.61 1.73
CA ILE A 122 -1.40 -12.00 1.50
C ILE A 122 -0.18 -12.34 2.36
N LEU A 123 0.80 -11.43 2.46
CA LEU A 123 1.98 -11.62 3.30
C LEU A 123 1.63 -11.71 4.79
N CYS A 124 0.68 -10.88 5.25
CA CYS A 124 0.19 -10.93 6.63
C CYS A 124 -0.52 -12.25 6.95
N GLU A 125 -1.37 -12.72 6.05
CA GLU A 125 -2.08 -14.00 6.20
C GLU A 125 -1.10 -15.18 6.26
N ILE A 126 -0.11 -15.20 5.37
CA ILE A 126 0.95 -16.22 5.39
C ILE A 126 1.68 -16.20 6.73
N TYR A 127 1.98 -15.01 7.27
CA TYR A 127 2.63 -14.86 8.55
C TYR A 127 1.79 -15.41 9.71
N ILE A 128 0.48 -15.09 9.76
CA ILE A 128 -0.44 -15.57 10.79
C ILE A 128 -0.57 -17.10 10.74
N VAL A 129 -0.73 -17.68 9.55
CA VAL A 129 -0.84 -19.13 9.38
C VAL A 129 0.46 -19.85 9.75
N ALA A 130 1.62 -19.28 9.41
CA ALA A 130 2.92 -19.82 9.83
C ALA A 130 3.11 -19.77 11.35
N GLY A 131 2.49 -18.81 12.03
CA GLY A 131 2.44 -18.70 13.49
C GLY A 131 1.44 -19.65 14.18
N GLY A 132 0.68 -20.45 13.41
CA GLY A 132 -0.35 -21.36 13.93
C GLY A 132 -1.73 -20.73 14.12
N GLY A 133 -1.96 -19.52 13.57
CA GLY A 133 -3.25 -18.86 13.55
C GLY A 133 -4.21 -19.39 12.49
N GLU A 134 -5.49 -19.06 12.61
CA GLU A 134 -6.50 -19.38 11.60
C GLU A 134 -6.54 -18.32 10.48
N LEU A 135 -6.84 -18.78 9.26
CA LEU A 135 -7.12 -17.88 8.13
C LEU A 135 -8.35 -17.03 8.42
N LEU A 136 -8.35 -15.78 7.94
CA LEU A 136 -9.57 -14.97 8.02
C LEU A 136 -10.73 -15.65 7.29
N GLY A 137 -11.87 -15.73 7.97
CA GLY A 137 -13.11 -16.21 7.37
C GLY A 137 -13.47 -15.38 6.13
N ALA A 138 -14.06 -16.01 5.11
CA ALA A 138 -14.32 -15.39 3.80
C ALA A 138 -15.05 -14.03 3.88
N LEU A 139 -15.95 -13.87 4.85
CA LEU A 139 -16.69 -12.63 5.08
C LEU A 139 -15.80 -11.52 5.68
N ALA A 140 -14.87 -11.89 6.56
CA ALA A 140 -13.89 -10.95 7.11
C ALA A 140 -12.89 -10.52 6.03
N LEU A 141 -12.44 -11.46 5.19
CA LEU A 141 -11.55 -11.16 4.07
C LEU A 141 -12.19 -10.16 3.10
N LEU A 142 -13.46 -10.35 2.74
CA LEU A 142 -14.22 -9.39 1.91
C LEU A 142 -14.29 -8.00 2.56
N LYS A 143 -14.57 -7.92 3.87
CA LYS A 143 -14.60 -6.65 4.61
C LYS A 143 -13.23 -5.96 4.61
N VAL A 144 -12.15 -6.70 4.83
CA VAL A 144 -10.79 -6.17 4.84
C VAL A 144 -10.40 -5.69 3.44
N THR A 145 -10.73 -6.43 2.38
CA THR A 145 -10.49 -5.98 1.00
C THR A 145 -11.24 -4.69 0.68
N GLY A 146 -12.49 -4.56 1.14
CA GLY A 146 -13.26 -3.31 1.00
C GLY A 146 -12.62 -2.15 1.76
N LEU A 147 -12.12 -2.39 2.98
CA LEU A 147 -11.36 -1.42 3.76
C LEU A 147 -10.07 -1.00 3.05
N VAL A 148 -9.33 -1.95 2.48
CA VAL A 148 -8.10 -1.68 1.71
C VAL A 148 -8.38 -0.79 0.50
N ALA A 149 -9.49 -1.02 -0.21
CA ALA A 149 -9.89 -0.13 -1.29
C ALA A 149 -10.17 1.29 -0.80
N LEU A 150 -10.91 1.42 0.31
CA LEU A 150 -11.24 2.72 0.90
C LEU A 150 -10.00 3.47 1.39
N THR A 151 -9.11 2.79 2.13
CA THR A 151 -7.87 3.38 2.65
C THR A 151 -6.93 3.75 1.52
N SER A 152 -6.86 2.95 0.45
CA SER A 152 -6.07 3.32 -0.74
C SER A 152 -6.54 4.59 -1.41
N VAL A 153 -7.86 4.80 -1.52
CA VAL A 153 -8.42 6.07 -2.04
C VAL A 153 -8.08 7.23 -1.10
N ALA A 154 -8.31 7.06 0.21
CA ALA A 154 -8.05 8.11 1.20
C ALA A 154 -6.56 8.51 1.22
N SER A 155 -5.66 7.53 1.27
CA SER A 155 -4.22 7.74 1.22
C SER A 155 -3.79 8.40 -0.09
N THR A 156 -4.34 7.99 -1.23
CA THR A 156 -4.01 8.64 -2.50
C THR A 156 -4.40 10.12 -2.50
N CYS A 157 -5.60 10.47 -2.02
CA CYS A 157 -6.03 11.86 -1.93
C CYS A 157 -5.11 12.69 -1.03
N MET A 158 -4.74 12.13 0.14
CA MET A 158 -3.83 12.77 1.08
C MET A 158 -2.43 12.98 0.47
N MET A 159 -1.86 11.95 -0.14
CA MET A 159 -0.53 12.01 -0.73
C MET A 159 -0.48 12.90 -1.98
N LEU A 160 -1.54 12.90 -2.79
CA LEU A 160 -1.62 13.77 -3.95
C LEU A 160 -1.62 15.24 -3.55
N PHE A 161 -2.31 15.59 -2.46
CA PHE A 161 -2.26 16.94 -1.89
C PHE A 161 -0.82 17.31 -1.48
N ILE A 162 -0.09 16.41 -0.82
CA ILE A 162 1.29 16.65 -0.39
C ILE A 162 2.24 16.85 -1.58
N VAL A 163 2.15 16.02 -2.62
CA VAL A 163 3.06 16.06 -3.80
C VAL A 163 2.74 17.21 -4.77
N SER A 164 1.56 17.80 -4.64
CA SER A 164 1.12 18.89 -5.53
C SER A 164 1.76 20.24 -5.21
N PHE A 165 2.20 20.47 -3.97
CA PHE A 165 2.98 21.64 -3.56
C PHE A 165 4.46 21.48 -3.90
#